data_AF-A0A8B6F4R0-F1
#
_entry.id   AF-A0A8B6F4R0-F1
#
_cell.length_a   1.000
_cell.length_b   1.000
_cell.length_c   1.000
_cell.angle_alpha   90.00
_cell.angle_beta   90.00
_cell.angle_gamma   90.00
#
_symmetry.space_group_name_H-M   'P 1'
#
loop_
_entity.id
_entity.type
_entity.pdbx_description
1 polymer ?
#
loop_
_entity_poly.entity_id
_entity_poly.type
_entity_poly.pdbx_seq_one_letter_code
_entity_poly.pdbx_strand_id
1 'polypeptide(L)'
;MELKRKYAIAAVLLVLIIAWILIPNNVLQTVSDKTTVVLNVFGNRKAATSKSTPKLPLNTSPTDPLEIIRRDCGQLCDTSRKGSPGPYFDHVNADINCQAIFRNQYVDRGHELPHAPKSIPKNLMIEYTMNNRIPVKYWYFDSQYLGKTARSPVWTEKGIEDWIISAKQGKLRGNYGAGETNALRDALKHAPGIVDGRVMVIGSENPWVEACVLEAGAREVFTLEYGSIKSEHPKVKTIVPLDFRMRYLNNTLGTFDAIVTFSSIEHSGLGRYGDALNPWGDIIAIARAWCVTKPGGSLTIGVQYNYDHEYLRFNADRWYGKIRYPYLTTNWKQHYRGKGSQRVHVFTK
;
A
#
# COMPACT_ATOMS: atom_id res chain seq x y z
N MET A 1 -33.37 28.34 15.01
CA MET A 1 -33.25 26.89 14.74
C MET A 1 -31.90 26.28 15.14
N GLU A 2 -30.81 27.03 15.31
CA GLU A 2 -29.49 26.45 15.65
C GLU A 2 -29.34 25.89 17.08
N LEU A 3 -30.09 26.40 18.06
CA LEU A 3 -29.89 26.01 19.46
C LEU A 3 -30.24 24.53 19.73
N LYS A 4 -31.33 24.02 19.13
CA LYS A 4 -31.77 22.61 19.29
C LYS A 4 -30.76 21.59 18.75
N ARG A 5 -29.88 21.97 17.81
CA ARG A 5 -28.89 21.04 17.21
C ARG A 5 -27.65 20.85 18.09
N LYS A 6 -27.32 21.80 18.98
CA LYS A 6 -26.19 21.69 19.91
C LYS A 6 -26.50 20.78 21.12
N TYR A 7 -27.73 20.82 21.64
CA TYR A 7 -28.14 19.96 22.76
C TYR A 7 -28.24 18.47 22.40
N ALA A 8 -28.61 18.13 21.15
CA ALA A 8 -28.67 16.74 20.69
C ALA A 8 -27.29 16.05 20.69
N ILE A 9 -26.21 16.78 20.38
CA ILE A 9 -24.84 16.24 20.36
C ILE A 9 -24.30 16.06 21.78
N ALA A 10 -24.60 16.99 22.70
CA ALA A 10 -24.22 16.88 24.11
C ALA A 10 -24.89 15.68 24.81
N ALA A 11 -26.16 15.39 24.50
CA ALA A 11 -26.89 14.26 25.10
C ALA A 11 -26.29 12.88 24.71
N VAL A 12 -25.87 12.70 23.45
CA VAL A 12 -25.27 11.44 22.97
C VAL A 12 -23.90 11.18 23.61
N LEU A 13 -23.10 12.23 23.83
CA LEU A 13 -21.81 12.12 24.52
C LEU A 13 -21.96 11.76 26.01
N LEU A 14 -23.01 12.24 26.68
CA LEU A 14 -23.22 11.96 28.11
C LEU A 14 -23.62 10.48 28.36
N VAL A 15 -24.43 9.89 27.48
CA VAL A 15 -24.87 8.49 27.59
C VAL A 15 -23.70 7.51 27.42
N LEU A 16 -22.74 7.82 26.53
CA LEU A 16 -21.57 6.98 26.30
C LEU A 16 -20.54 7.01 27.45
N ILE A 17 -20.50 8.11 28.22
CA ILE A 17 -19.62 8.22 29.41
C ILE A 17 -20.19 7.42 30.59
N ILE A 18 -21.52 7.43 30.78
CA ILE A 18 -22.18 6.69 31.87
C ILE A 18 -22.08 5.17 31.66
N ALA A 19 -22.11 4.70 30.41
CA ALA A 19 -21.97 3.28 30.06
C ALA A 19 -20.58 2.68 30.41
N TRP A 20 -19.58 3.50 30.73
CA TRP A 20 -18.23 3.03 31.10
C TRP A 20 -18.00 2.92 32.62
N ILE A 21 -18.98 3.32 33.44
CA ILE A 21 -18.85 3.43 34.91
C ILE A 21 -19.48 2.22 35.65
N LEU A 22 -20.18 1.31 34.95
CA LEU A 22 -21.01 0.27 35.56
C LEU A 22 -20.64 -1.19 35.20
N ILE A 23 -19.38 -1.47 34.84
CA ILE A 23 -18.88 -2.85 34.70
C ILE A 23 -18.07 -3.22 35.97
N PRO A 24 -18.52 -4.17 36.80
CA PRO A 24 -17.80 -4.56 38.02
C PRO A 24 -16.46 -5.27 37.75
N ASN A 25 -15.49 -5.04 38.63
CA ASN A 25 -14.22 -5.78 38.68
C ASN A 25 -14.34 -7.10 39.45
N ASN A 26 -13.38 -8.01 39.18
CA ASN A 26 -13.20 -9.37 39.74
C ASN A 26 -14.20 -10.40 39.16
N VAL A 27 -13.77 -11.56 38.64
CA VAL A 27 -13.27 -12.78 39.34
C VAL A 27 -12.70 -13.70 38.24
N LEU A 28 -11.63 -14.52 38.38
CA LEU A 28 -10.76 -14.96 39.50
C LEU A 28 -9.31 -15.20 38.98
N GLN A 29 -8.44 -15.81 39.81
CA GLN A 29 -7.16 -16.45 39.45
C GLN A 29 -7.31 -18.00 39.38
N THR A 30 -6.18 -18.71 39.24
CA THR A 30 -5.98 -20.17 39.04
C THR A 30 -6.11 -20.60 37.57
N VAL A 31 -5.21 -21.40 36.99
CA VAL A 31 -4.30 -22.42 37.57
C VAL A 31 -2.84 -22.22 37.10
N SER A 32 -1.89 -22.36 38.03
CA SER A 32 -0.47 -22.62 37.74
C SER A 32 -0.19 -24.12 37.82
N ASP A 33 0.93 -24.52 37.21
CA ASP A 33 1.66 -25.78 37.37
C ASP A 33 1.39 -26.92 36.38
N LYS A 34 2.51 -27.62 36.08
CA LYS A 34 2.69 -28.82 35.24
C LYS A 34 2.70 -28.48 33.73
N THR A 35 3.74 -28.82 32.94
CA THR A 35 4.76 -29.88 33.12
C THR A 35 6.10 -29.51 32.47
N THR A 36 7.19 -29.59 33.24
CA THR A 36 8.57 -29.75 32.73
C THR A 36 8.92 -31.25 32.75
N VAL A 37 9.98 -31.68 32.02
CA VAL A 37 10.43 -33.08 31.77
C VAL A 37 9.68 -33.70 30.59
N VAL A 38 10.32 -33.96 29.44
CA VAL A 38 11.32 -35.05 29.22
C VAL A 38 12.52 -34.59 28.37
N LEU A 39 13.73 -34.87 28.87
CA LEU A 39 14.98 -34.94 28.09
C LEU A 39 15.79 -36.17 28.59
N ASN A 40 16.71 -36.65 27.75
CA ASN A 40 17.64 -37.78 27.94
C ASN A 40 17.08 -39.22 27.77
N VAL A 41 17.26 -39.77 26.57
CA VAL A 41 17.34 -41.22 26.31
C VAL A 41 18.40 -41.48 25.23
N PHE A 42 19.59 -41.95 25.64
CA PHE A 42 20.72 -42.51 24.86
C PHE A 42 21.32 -41.69 23.68
N GLY A 43 22.62 -41.78 23.35
CA GLY A 43 23.72 -42.53 23.95
C GLY A 43 24.93 -42.63 23.00
N ASN A 44 26.14 -42.41 23.50
CA ASN A 44 27.47 -42.62 22.90
C ASN A 44 27.56 -43.12 21.43
N ARG A 45 28.09 -42.28 20.52
CA ARG A 45 28.98 -42.73 19.43
C ARG A 45 30.21 -41.84 19.29
N LYS A 46 31.31 -42.46 18.84
CA LYS A 46 32.70 -41.98 18.95
C LYS A 46 32.98 -40.77 18.05
N ALA A 47 33.99 -39.99 18.45
CA ALA A 47 34.52 -38.88 17.67
C ALA A 47 35.02 -39.35 16.28
N ALA A 48 34.63 -38.61 15.26
CA ALA A 48 35.25 -38.62 13.93
C ALA A 48 35.77 -37.21 13.64
N THR A 49 37.03 -37.12 13.21
CA THR A 49 37.73 -35.86 12.96
C THR A 49 37.22 -35.16 11.70
N SER A 50 36.25 -34.27 11.87
CA SER A 50 35.80 -33.37 10.79
C SER A 50 36.93 -32.40 10.42
N LYS A 51 37.45 -32.53 9.20
CA LYS A 51 38.38 -31.55 8.62
C LYS A 51 37.70 -30.19 8.57
N SER A 52 38.38 -29.15 9.04
CA SER A 52 37.87 -27.78 9.02
C SER A 52 37.63 -27.32 7.58
N THR A 53 36.37 -27.18 7.18
CA THR A 53 36.00 -26.37 6.02
C THR A 53 36.52 -24.95 6.21
N PRO A 54 37.08 -24.30 5.17
CA PRO A 54 37.46 -22.90 5.27
C PRO A 54 36.24 -22.07 5.63
N LYS A 55 36.25 -21.44 6.81
CA LYS A 55 35.27 -20.38 7.11
C LYS A 55 35.55 -19.25 6.13
N LEU A 56 34.65 -19.02 5.17
CA LEU A 56 34.58 -17.72 4.51
C LEU A 56 34.54 -16.66 5.62
N PRO A 57 35.30 -15.56 5.51
CA PRO A 57 35.27 -14.52 6.51
C PRO A 57 33.84 -13.97 6.61
N LEU A 58 33.22 -14.16 7.78
CA LEU A 58 31.98 -13.48 8.13
C LEU A 58 32.31 -11.99 8.20
N ASN A 59 32.06 -11.26 7.11
CA ASN A 59 32.27 -9.82 7.10
C ASN A 59 31.12 -9.17 7.88
N THR A 60 31.44 -8.62 9.05
CA THR A 60 30.46 -8.27 10.08
C THR A 60 29.90 -6.86 9.90
N SER A 61 28.64 -6.76 9.47
CA SER A 61 27.69 -5.75 9.96
C SER A 61 26.27 -6.14 9.56
N PRO A 62 25.24 -5.99 10.43
CA PRO A 62 23.86 -5.94 9.97
C PRO A 62 23.69 -4.66 9.13
N THR A 63 23.84 -4.79 7.81
CA THR A 63 23.60 -3.71 6.87
C THR A 63 22.22 -3.12 7.09
N ASP A 64 22.14 -1.79 7.24
CA ASP A 64 20.89 -1.08 7.48
C ASP A 64 19.84 -1.50 6.42
N PRO A 65 18.65 -1.97 6.82
CA PRO A 65 17.57 -2.33 5.90
C PRO A 65 17.35 -1.32 4.77
N LEU A 66 17.53 -0.02 5.04
CA LEU A 66 17.35 1.04 4.04
C LEU A 66 18.51 1.14 3.05
N GLU A 67 19.74 0.81 3.44
CA GLU A 67 20.86 0.69 2.49
C GLU A 67 20.68 -0.52 1.57
N ILE A 68 20.13 -1.63 2.10
CA ILE A 68 19.77 -2.80 1.31
C ILE A 68 18.65 -2.45 0.31
N ILE A 69 17.61 -1.74 0.76
CA ILE A 69 16.54 -1.22 -0.12
C ILE A 69 17.12 -0.30 -1.19
N ARG A 70 17.94 0.70 -0.84
CA ARG A 70 18.53 1.65 -1.79
C ARG A 70 19.36 0.91 -2.85
N ARG A 71 20.21 -0.05 -2.44
CA ARG A 71 21.04 -0.88 -3.32
C ARG A 71 20.19 -1.70 -4.30
N ASP A 72 19.19 -2.43 -3.80
CA ASP A 72 18.40 -3.35 -4.64
C ASP A 72 17.39 -2.63 -5.54
N CYS A 73 16.99 -1.42 -5.15
CA CYS A 73 16.19 -0.50 -5.95
C CYS A 73 17.01 0.17 -7.07
N GLY A 74 18.31 0.38 -6.86
CA GLY A 74 19.22 0.93 -7.86
C GLY A 74 18.78 2.31 -8.37
N GLN A 75 18.83 2.51 -9.69
CA GLN A 75 18.46 3.78 -10.32
C GLN A 75 17.03 4.24 -9.98
N LEU A 76 16.09 3.32 -9.71
CA LEU A 76 14.72 3.67 -9.38
C LEU A 76 14.65 4.58 -8.12
N CYS A 77 15.52 4.36 -7.14
CA CYS A 77 15.57 5.14 -5.90
C CYS A 77 16.44 6.40 -5.99
N ASP A 78 17.21 6.58 -7.06
CA ASP A 78 17.85 7.87 -7.33
C ASP A 78 16.78 8.90 -7.74
N THR A 79 16.50 9.84 -6.84
CA THR A 79 15.54 10.93 -7.07
C THR A 79 16.17 12.20 -7.65
N SER A 80 17.43 12.13 -8.12
CA SER A 80 18.14 13.21 -8.81
C SER A 80 18.16 13.07 -10.34
N ARG A 81 17.76 11.90 -10.87
CA ARG A 81 17.68 11.59 -12.31
C ARG A 81 16.97 12.69 -13.10
N LYS A 82 17.58 13.13 -14.21
CA LYS A 82 16.94 14.09 -15.12
C LYS A 82 15.75 13.46 -15.83
N GLY A 83 14.62 14.14 -15.80
CA GLY A 83 13.48 13.83 -16.66
C GLY A 83 13.62 14.44 -18.06
N SER A 84 12.71 14.06 -18.96
CA SER A 84 12.46 14.70 -20.24
C SER A 84 11.02 15.25 -20.27
N PRO A 85 10.72 16.36 -20.97
CA PRO A 85 9.37 16.92 -20.99
C PRO A 85 8.30 15.90 -21.39
N GLY A 86 7.23 15.80 -20.59
CA GLY A 86 6.05 14.97 -20.87
C GLY A 86 4.76 15.81 -20.99
N PRO A 87 3.63 15.19 -21.38
CA PRO A 87 2.36 15.89 -21.62
C PRO A 87 1.80 16.69 -20.43
N TYR A 88 2.06 16.27 -19.20
CA TYR A 88 1.53 16.90 -17.98
C TYR A 88 2.62 17.26 -16.96
N PHE A 89 3.69 16.47 -16.91
CA PHE A 89 4.91 16.68 -16.12
C PHE A 89 6.07 15.89 -16.74
N ASP A 90 7.29 16.05 -16.24
CA ASP A 90 8.46 15.37 -16.79
C ASP A 90 8.32 13.83 -16.72
N HIS A 91 8.71 13.18 -17.81
CA HIS A 91 8.83 11.73 -17.90
C HIS A 91 10.22 11.30 -17.42
N VAL A 92 10.29 10.30 -16.53
CA VAL A 92 11.54 9.77 -15.99
C VAL A 92 11.62 8.27 -16.28
N ASN A 93 12.80 7.80 -16.67
CA ASN A 93 13.09 6.38 -16.88
C ASN A 93 14.17 5.87 -15.90
N ALA A 94 14.18 4.57 -15.65
CA ALA A 94 15.30 3.83 -15.06
C ALA A 94 15.29 2.38 -15.55
N ASP A 95 16.45 1.73 -15.49
CA ASP A 95 16.49 0.28 -15.46
C ASP A 95 15.88 -0.22 -14.13
N ILE A 96 14.87 -1.10 -14.21
CA ILE A 96 14.14 -1.64 -13.06
C ILE A 96 14.47 -3.12 -12.93
N ASN A 97 15.36 -3.45 -12.00
CA ASN A 97 15.64 -4.84 -11.64
C ASN A 97 14.49 -5.42 -10.81
N CYS A 98 13.44 -5.87 -11.48
CA CYS A 98 12.26 -6.46 -10.86
C CYS A 98 12.61 -7.61 -9.89
N GLN A 99 13.56 -8.47 -10.26
CA GLN A 99 13.99 -9.59 -9.39
C GLN A 99 14.64 -9.10 -8.10
N ALA A 100 15.50 -8.07 -8.13
CA ALA A 100 16.08 -7.50 -6.92
C ALA A 100 15.00 -6.88 -6.01
N ILE A 101 14.11 -6.07 -6.57
CA ILE A 101 13.02 -5.40 -5.83
C ILE A 101 12.04 -6.39 -5.20
N PHE A 102 11.75 -7.52 -5.87
CA PHE A 102 10.90 -8.57 -5.31
C PHE A 102 11.66 -9.50 -4.35
N ARG A 103 12.97 -9.69 -4.48
CA ARG A 103 13.77 -10.47 -3.51
C ARG A 103 14.09 -9.69 -2.23
N ASN A 104 14.07 -8.36 -2.28
CA ASN A 104 14.31 -7.53 -1.10
C ASN A 104 13.18 -7.69 -0.08
N GLN A 105 13.47 -8.43 1.00
CA GLN A 105 12.51 -8.74 2.05
C GLN A 105 12.09 -7.54 2.90
N TYR A 106 12.90 -6.47 2.94
CA TYR A 106 12.70 -5.31 3.80
C TYR A 106 11.64 -4.35 3.26
N VAL A 107 11.35 -4.37 1.96
CA VAL A 107 10.29 -3.56 1.33
C VAL A 107 8.91 -3.84 1.94
N ASP A 108 8.64 -5.09 2.33
CA ASP A 108 7.36 -5.53 2.91
C ASP A 108 7.42 -5.73 4.44
N ARG A 109 8.54 -5.37 5.07
CA ARG A 109 8.69 -5.51 6.52
C ARG A 109 7.80 -4.49 7.23
N GLY A 110 7.27 -4.87 8.39
CA GLY A 110 6.62 -3.91 9.28
C GLY A 110 7.61 -3.10 10.12
N HIS A 111 7.16 -2.00 10.73
CA HIS A 111 8.00 -1.20 11.61
C HIS A 111 8.17 -1.79 13.03
N GLU A 112 7.38 -2.81 13.40
CA GLU A 112 7.49 -3.56 14.68
C GLU A 112 7.36 -2.68 15.95
N LEU A 113 6.71 -1.52 15.84
CA LEU A 113 6.44 -0.60 16.97
C LEU A 113 4.96 -0.71 17.40
N PRO A 114 4.63 -0.44 18.67
CA PRO A 114 3.24 -0.41 19.13
C PRO A 114 2.40 0.69 18.48
N HIS A 115 3.03 1.78 18.02
CA HIS A 115 2.41 2.94 17.40
C HIS A 115 3.14 3.33 16.12
N ALA A 116 2.40 3.88 15.16
CA ALA A 116 2.98 4.42 13.94
C ALA A 116 3.99 5.57 14.23
N PRO A 117 5.03 5.77 13.39
CA PRO A 117 6.03 6.83 13.62
C PRO A 117 5.43 8.24 13.58
N LYS A 118 5.67 9.04 14.62
CA LYS A 118 5.19 10.44 14.72
C LYS A 118 6.10 11.48 14.05
N SER A 119 7.33 11.10 13.71
CA SER A 119 8.34 11.99 13.12
C SER A 119 9.28 11.22 12.20
N ILE A 120 9.84 11.93 11.22
CA ILE A 120 10.87 11.40 10.32
C ILE A 120 12.20 11.34 11.09
N PRO A 121 12.89 10.18 11.15
CA PRO A 121 14.24 10.09 11.71
C PRO A 121 15.21 11.03 10.99
N LYS A 122 16.12 11.70 11.72
CA LYS A 122 17.01 12.74 11.16
C LYS A 122 17.83 12.25 9.96
N ASN A 123 18.31 11.01 10.00
CA ASN A 123 19.08 10.36 8.93
C ASN A 123 18.25 10.09 7.66
N LEU A 124 16.92 10.05 7.75
CA LEU A 124 16.03 9.80 6.60
C LEU A 124 15.42 11.08 6.03
N MET A 125 15.55 12.21 6.73
CA MET A 125 14.90 13.46 6.34
C MET A 125 15.22 13.85 4.88
N ILE A 126 16.49 13.73 4.47
CA ILE A 126 16.93 14.14 3.13
C ILE A 126 16.29 13.32 2.00
N GLU A 127 15.97 12.05 2.26
CA GLU A 127 15.33 11.16 1.27
C GLU A 127 13.82 11.42 1.20
N TYR A 128 13.16 11.60 2.35
CA TYR A 128 11.74 11.96 2.41
C TYR A 128 11.45 13.33 1.78
N THR A 129 12.37 14.29 1.90
CA THR A 129 12.24 15.63 1.29
C THR A 129 12.82 15.72 -0.13
N MET A 130 13.32 14.61 -0.69
CA MET A 130 13.98 14.54 -1.99
C MET A 130 15.09 15.60 -2.15
N ASN A 131 16.03 15.64 -1.21
CA ASN A 131 17.06 16.66 -1.03
C ASN A 131 16.48 18.07 -0.78
N ASN A 132 15.61 18.18 0.24
CA ASN A 132 14.95 19.41 0.70
C ASN A 132 14.08 20.14 -0.34
N ARG A 133 13.77 19.50 -1.48
CA ARG A 133 12.86 20.04 -2.50
C ARG A 133 11.38 19.97 -2.11
N ILE A 134 11.01 19.04 -1.23
CA ILE A 134 9.63 18.83 -0.77
C ILE A 134 9.52 19.24 0.71
N PRO A 135 8.70 20.24 1.06
CA PRO A 135 8.47 20.63 2.44
C PRO A 135 7.66 19.58 3.21
N VAL A 136 7.98 19.44 4.51
CA VAL A 136 7.26 18.56 5.43
C VAL A 136 6.24 19.37 6.24
N LYS A 137 5.03 18.83 6.35
CA LYS A 137 3.95 19.32 7.24
C LYS A 137 3.61 18.23 8.25
N TYR A 138 3.11 18.62 9.41
CA TYR A 138 2.63 17.66 10.41
C TYR A 138 1.18 17.24 10.12
N TRP A 139 0.94 15.95 9.96
CA TRP A 139 -0.39 15.34 10.07
C TRP A 139 -0.20 13.85 10.38
N TYR A 140 -0.55 13.44 11.60
CA TYR A 140 -0.31 12.09 12.10
C TYR A 140 -1.58 11.21 12.10
N PHE A 141 -1.40 9.92 11.79
CA PHE A 141 -2.38 8.85 12.00
C PHE A 141 -1.70 7.56 12.47
N ASP A 142 -2.44 6.76 13.25
CA ASP A 142 -2.09 5.38 13.60
C ASP A 142 -3.18 4.48 13.03
N SER A 143 -2.85 3.63 12.05
CA SER A 143 -3.84 2.85 11.27
C SER A 143 -3.27 1.49 10.88
N GLN A 144 -2.50 0.86 11.78
CA GLN A 144 -1.75 -0.35 11.49
C GLN A 144 -2.64 -1.51 11.02
N TYR A 145 -2.56 -1.86 9.73
CA TYR A 145 -3.28 -2.99 9.11
C TYR A 145 -2.34 -4.10 8.65
N LEU A 146 -1.04 -3.83 8.42
CA LEU A 146 -0.06 -4.82 8.00
C LEU A 146 0.01 -6.00 9.00
N GLY A 147 -0.19 -7.21 8.49
CA GLY A 147 -0.22 -8.44 9.31
C GLY A 147 -1.47 -8.60 10.18
N LYS A 148 -2.49 -7.75 9.99
CA LYS A 148 -3.78 -7.76 10.69
C LYS A 148 -4.91 -7.81 9.65
N THR A 149 -6.16 -7.68 10.09
CA THR A 149 -7.31 -7.50 9.19
C THR A 149 -7.39 -6.08 8.66
N ALA A 150 -7.85 -5.91 7.42
CA ALA A 150 -8.18 -4.59 6.87
C ALA A 150 -9.41 -3.96 7.56
N ARG A 151 -9.64 -2.67 7.29
CA ARG A 151 -10.76 -1.91 7.86
C ARG A 151 -12.14 -2.52 7.60
N SER A 152 -12.39 -2.97 6.38
CA SER A 152 -13.57 -3.76 6.01
C SER A 152 -13.10 -5.18 5.66
N PRO A 153 -13.09 -6.12 6.63
CA PRO A 153 -12.42 -7.42 6.45
C PRO A 153 -13.26 -8.46 5.70
N VAL A 154 -14.53 -8.19 5.42
CA VAL A 154 -15.43 -9.09 4.67
C VAL A 154 -16.17 -8.29 3.61
N TRP A 155 -16.01 -8.68 2.35
CA TRP A 155 -16.72 -8.09 1.21
C TRP A 155 -17.67 -9.11 0.62
N THR A 156 -18.97 -8.93 0.86
CA THR A 156 -20.01 -9.84 0.37
C THR A 156 -20.24 -9.65 -1.13
N GLU A 157 -20.60 -10.73 -1.83
CA GLU A 157 -20.93 -10.69 -3.26
C GLU A 157 -22.01 -9.63 -3.56
N LYS A 158 -23.12 -9.68 -2.82
CA LYS A 158 -24.21 -8.70 -2.94
C LYS A 158 -23.73 -7.26 -2.72
N GLY A 159 -22.84 -7.03 -1.75
CA GLY A 159 -22.34 -5.69 -1.46
C GLY A 159 -21.54 -5.09 -2.62
N ILE A 160 -20.75 -5.91 -3.31
CA ILE A 160 -20.01 -5.49 -4.50
C ILE A 160 -20.98 -5.28 -5.69
N GLU A 161 -21.93 -6.17 -5.92
CA GLU A 161 -22.92 -6.03 -7.00
C GLU A 161 -23.83 -4.79 -6.83
N ASP A 162 -24.30 -4.52 -5.61
CA ASP A 162 -25.02 -3.27 -5.29
C ASP A 162 -24.17 -2.02 -5.63
N TRP A 163 -22.85 -2.10 -5.42
CA TRP A 163 -21.92 -1.01 -5.72
C TRP A 163 -21.60 -0.90 -7.21
N ILE A 164 -21.53 -2.01 -7.96
CA ILE A 164 -21.42 -2.00 -9.44
C ILE A 164 -22.64 -1.31 -10.04
N ILE A 165 -23.85 -1.64 -9.58
CA ILE A 165 -25.10 -1.00 -10.03
C ILE A 165 -25.08 0.50 -9.68
N SER A 166 -24.66 0.86 -8.47
CA SER A 166 -24.55 2.26 -8.03
C SER A 166 -23.49 3.05 -8.80
N ALA A 167 -22.36 2.41 -9.14
CA ALA A 167 -21.31 2.96 -9.99
C ALA A 167 -21.85 3.25 -11.39
N LYS A 168 -22.51 2.27 -12.03
CA LYS A 168 -23.13 2.40 -13.35
C LYS A 168 -24.11 3.57 -13.44
N GLN A 169 -24.89 3.79 -12.38
CA GLN A 169 -25.82 4.93 -12.24
C GLN A 169 -25.15 6.28 -11.94
N GLY A 170 -23.83 6.32 -11.74
CA GLY A 170 -23.07 7.52 -11.34
C GLY A 170 -23.28 7.94 -9.88
N LYS A 171 -23.84 7.07 -9.03
CA LYS A 171 -24.27 7.37 -7.66
C LYS A 171 -23.36 6.81 -6.57
N LEU A 172 -22.50 5.83 -6.88
CA LEU A 172 -21.56 5.27 -5.92
C LEU A 172 -20.67 6.39 -5.37
N ARG A 173 -20.67 6.56 -4.04
CA ARG A 173 -19.91 7.63 -3.39
C ARG A 173 -18.46 7.28 -3.13
N GLY A 174 -18.12 5.98 -3.03
CA GLY A 174 -16.82 5.53 -2.54
C GLY A 174 -16.40 6.23 -1.23
N ASN A 175 -15.09 6.34 -1.00
CA ASN A 175 -14.55 7.05 0.16
C ASN A 175 -14.54 8.58 0.01
N TYR A 176 -14.49 9.10 -1.22
CA TYR A 176 -14.21 10.52 -1.51
C TYR A 176 -15.38 11.30 -2.14
N GLY A 177 -16.55 10.67 -2.25
CA GLY A 177 -17.75 11.24 -2.86
C GLY A 177 -17.89 10.89 -4.35
N ALA A 178 -19.14 10.92 -4.84
CA ALA A 178 -19.46 10.46 -6.19
C ALA A 178 -18.78 11.25 -7.32
N GLY A 179 -18.31 12.48 -7.05
CA GLY A 179 -17.49 13.24 -7.99
C GLY A 179 -16.15 12.56 -8.29
N GLU A 180 -15.43 12.14 -7.25
CA GLU A 180 -14.15 11.43 -7.39
C GLU A 180 -14.37 10.01 -7.94
N THR A 181 -15.43 9.31 -7.51
CA THR A 181 -15.80 8.00 -8.07
C THR A 181 -16.08 8.09 -9.58
N ASN A 182 -16.82 9.09 -10.03
CA ASN A 182 -17.07 9.28 -11.47
C ASN A 182 -15.81 9.76 -12.22
N ALA A 183 -14.91 10.52 -11.59
CA ALA A 183 -13.62 10.88 -12.18
C ALA A 183 -12.73 9.64 -12.41
N LEU A 184 -12.71 8.67 -11.48
CA LEU A 184 -12.09 7.37 -11.69
C LEU A 184 -12.74 6.61 -12.85
N ARG A 185 -14.08 6.47 -12.84
CA ARG A 185 -14.82 5.75 -13.90
C ARG A 185 -14.59 6.34 -15.28
N ASP A 186 -14.51 7.68 -15.39
CA ASP A 186 -14.18 8.35 -16.65
C ASP A 186 -12.75 8.03 -17.09
N ALA A 187 -11.78 8.02 -16.17
CA ALA A 187 -10.39 7.63 -16.48
C ALA A 187 -10.26 6.16 -16.92
N LEU A 188 -11.02 5.23 -16.32
CA LEU A 188 -11.00 3.80 -16.71
C LEU A 188 -11.39 3.57 -18.18
N LYS A 189 -12.19 4.46 -18.79
CA LYS A 189 -12.52 4.40 -20.24
C LYS A 189 -11.30 4.65 -21.14
N HIS A 190 -10.26 5.27 -20.61
CA HIS A 190 -9.00 5.55 -21.30
C HIS A 190 -7.87 4.55 -20.93
N ALA A 191 -8.17 3.47 -20.22
CA ALA A 191 -7.20 2.53 -19.69
C ALA A 191 -7.18 1.19 -20.47
N PRO A 192 -6.18 0.97 -21.37
CA PRO A 192 -5.98 -0.33 -22.01
C PRO A 192 -5.90 -1.48 -21.00
N GLY A 193 -6.53 -2.61 -21.33
CA GLY A 193 -6.50 -3.81 -20.49
C GLY A 193 -7.49 -3.82 -19.31
N ILE A 194 -8.44 -2.89 -19.24
CA ILE A 194 -9.56 -2.99 -18.28
C ILE A 194 -10.65 -3.97 -18.78
N VAL A 195 -11.18 -3.77 -19.99
CA VAL A 195 -12.27 -4.61 -20.55
C VAL A 195 -11.77 -6.03 -20.81
N ASP A 196 -12.49 -7.03 -20.28
CA ASP A 196 -12.07 -8.45 -20.21
C ASP A 196 -10.65 -8.63 -19.60
N GLY A 197 -10.20 -7.65 -18.83
CA GLY A 197 -8.88 -7.63 -18.21
C GLY A 197 -8.82 -8.45 -16.94
N ARG A 198 -7.61 -8.94 -16.63
CA ARG A 198 -7.21 -9.27 -15.26
C ARG A 198 -6.55 -8.03 -14.65
N VAL A 199 -7.26 -7.35 -13.75
CA VAL A 199 -6.89 -6.03 -13.22
C VAL A 199 -6.40 -6.14 -11.79
N MET A 200 -5.25 -5.54 -11.46
CA MET A 200 -4.81 -5.42 -10.06
C MET A 200 -5.29 -4.08 -9.48
N VAL A 201 -5.94 -4.11 -8.31
CA VAL A 201 -6.21 -2.91 -7.50
C VAL A 201 -5.17 -2.84 -6.39
N ILE A 202 -4.48 -1.71 -6.24
CA ILE A 202 -3.50 -1.50 -5.16
C ILE A 202 -4.11 -0.57 -4.10
N GLY A 203 -4.38 -1.16 -2.94
CA GLY A 203 -4.95 -0.54 -1.75
C GLY A 203 -6.43 -0.22 -1.86
N SER A 204 -7.22 -0.74 -0.92
CA SER A 204 -8.67 -0.53 -0.88
C SER A 204 -9.22 -0.91 0.50
N GLU A 205 -9.64 0.08 1.30
CA GLU A 205 -10.26 -0.17 2.61
C GLU A 205 -11.68 -0.79 2.51
N ASN A 206 -12.32 -0.72 1.34
CA ASN A 206 -13.64 -1.27 0.99
C ASN A 206 -13.83 -1.24 -0.55
N PRO A 207 -14.66 -2.13 -1.16
CA PRO A 207 -14.56 -2.53 -2.57
C PRO A 207 -15.08 -1.52 -3.61
N TRP A 208 -14.94 -0.21 -3.40
CA TRP A 208 -15.53 0.81 -4.26
C TRP A 208 -14.74 1.02 -5.56
N VAL A 209 -13.41 0.83 -5.52
CA VAL A 209 -12.55 0.84 -6.70
C VAL A 209 -12.81 -0.42 -7.52
N GLU A 210 -12.86 -1.57 -6.85
CA GLU A 210 -13.18 -2.89 -7.40
C GLU A 210 -14.52 -2.88 -8.14
N ALA A 211 -15.57 -2.28 -7.54
CA ALA A 211 -16.86 -2.10 -8.17
C ALA A 211 -16.81 -1.23 -9.44
N CYS A 212 -15.99 -0.16 -9.46
CA CYS A 212 -15.79 0.66 -10.66
C CYS A 212 -15.04 -0.09 -11.76
N VAL A 213 -14.06 -0.93 -11.39
CA VAL A 213 -13.27 -1.75 -12.34
C VAL A 213 -14.11 -2.87 -12.94
N LEU A 214 -14.97 -3.53 -12.14
CA LEU A 214 -15.93 -4.51 -12.63
C LEU A 214 -17.03 -3.89 -13.50
N GLU A 215 -17.52 -2.69 -13.14
CA GLU A 215 -18.47 -1.93 -13.97
C GLU A 215 -17.87 -1.51 -15.32
N ALA A 216 -16.57 -1.20 -15.35
CA ALA A 216 -15.81 -0.94 -16.57
C ALA A 216 -15.51 -2.21 -17.40
N GLY A 217 -15.96 -3.40 -16.97
CA GLY A 217 -15.93 -4.64 -17.75
C GLY A 217 -14.75 -5.57 -17.48
N ALA A 218 -14.05 -5.44 -16.35
CA ALA A 218 -13.00 -6.39 -15.98
C ALA A 218 -13.52 -7.82 -15.77
N ARG A 219 -12.74 -8.81 -16.21
CA ARG A 219 -13.04 -10.24 -16.02
C ARG A 219 -12.72 -10.70 -14.61
N GLU A 220 -11.57 -10.27 -14.07
CA GLU A 220 -11.08 -10.59 -12.74
C GLU A 220 -10.43 -9.34 -12.13
N VAL A 221 -10.67 -9.12 -10.84
CA VAL A 221 -10.00 -8.09 -10.03
C VAL A 221 -9.21 -8.75 -8.90
N PHE A 222 -7.99 -8.26 -8.68
CA PHE A 222 -7.06 -8.77 -7.70
C PHE A 222 -6.58 -7.63 -6.81
N THR A 223 -7.08 -7.53 -5.58
CA THR A 223 -6.76 -6.43 -4.65
C THR A 223 -5.54 -6.78 -3.80
N LEU A 224 -4.51 -5.94 -3.89
CA LEU A 224 -3.34 -5.94 -3.01
C LEU A 224 -3.55 -4.93 -1.87
N GLU A 225 -3.64 -5.40 -0.63
CA GLU A 225 -3.90 -4.58 0.57
C GLU A 225 -3.02 -5.05 1.75
N TYR A 226 -2.62 -4.14 2.65
CA TYR A 226 -1.80 -4.48 3.83
C TYR A 226 -2.52 -5.41 4.81
N GLY A 227 -3.81 -5.14 5.03
CA GLY A 227 -4.67 -5.96 5.88
C GLY A 227 -5.36 -7.09 5.11
N SER A 228 -5.61 -8.21 5.79
CA SER A 228 -6.36 -9.32 5.20
C SER A 228 -7.84 -8.97 5.01
N ILE A 229 -8.38 -9.40 3.86
CA ILE A 229 -9.77 -9.23 3.44
C ILE A 229 -10.28 -10.56 2.91
N LYS A 230 -11.45 -11.01 3.38
CA LYS A 230 -12.23 -12.09 2.76
C LYS A 230 -13.19 -11.49 1.73
N SER A 231 -12.91 -11.68 0.45
CA SER A 231 -13.90 -11.45 -0.62
C SER A 231 -14.74 -12.71 -0.82
N GLU A 232 -16.06 -12.53 -0.95
CA GLU A 232 -17.01 -13.59 -1.30
C GLU A 232 -17.47 -13.48 -2.77
N HIS A 233 -17.11 -12.39 -3.45
CA HIS A 233 -17.49 -12.14 -4.84
C HIS A 233 -16.60 -12.95 -5.82
N PRO A 234 -17.17 -13.73 -6.76
CA PRO A 234 -16.42 -14.72 -7.54
C PRO A 234 -15.33 -14.13 -8.44
N LYS A 235 -15.46 -12.85 -8.84
CA LYS A 235 -14.46 -12.13 -9.65
C LYS A 235 -13.43 -11.32 -8.85
N VAL A 236 -13.56 -11.21 -7.52
CA VAL A 236 -12.66 -10.38 -6.69
C VAL A 236 -11.84 -11.26 -5.77
N LYS A 237 -10.52 -11.27 -5.98
CA LYS A 237 -9.53 -11.96 -5.16
C LYS A 237 -8.70 -10.93 -4.39
N THR A 238 -8.21 -11.31 -3.22
CA THR A 238 -7.45 -10.43 -2.32
C THR A 238 -6.09 -11.06 -2.01
N ILE A 239 -5.08 -10.23 -1.75
CA ILE A 239 -3.72 -10.67 -1.41
C ILE A 239 -3.01 -9.64 -0.54
N VAL A 240 -2.16 -10.12 0.37
CA VAL A 240 -1.28 -9.27 1.20
C VAL A 240 0.13 -9.17 0.59
N PRO A 241 0.95 -8.15 0.91
CA PRO A 241 2.25 -7.92 0.25
C PRO A 241 3.22 -9.10 0.33
N LEU A 242 3.23 -9.84 1.45
CA LEU A 242 4.04 -11.05 1.60
C LEU A 242 3.66 -12.12 0.56
N ASP A 243 2.37 -12.42 0.42
CA ASP A 243 1.88 -13.40 -0.57
C ASP A 243 2.10 -12.92 -1.99
N PHE A 244 1.90 -11.62 -2.26
CA PHE A 244 2.16 -11.01 -3.56
C PHE A 244 3.63 -11.19 -3.97
N ARG A 245 4.56 -10.91 -3.04
CA ARG A 245 5.99 -11.16 -3.24
C ARG A 245 6.28 -12.64 -3.48
N MET A 246 5.78 -13.54 -2.64
CA MET A 246 6.06 -14.97 -2.74
C MET A 246 5.48 -15.58 -4.04
N ARG A 247 4.28 -15.17 -4.47
CA ARG A 247 3.69 -15.61 -5.75
C ARG A 247 4.45 -15.07 -6.96
N TYR A 248 5.02 -13.87 -6.90
CA TYR A 248 5.91 -13.37 -7.95
C TYR A 248 7.18 -14.22 -8.04
N LEU A 249 7.89 -14.41 -6.91
CA LEU A 249 9.14 -15.17 -6.86
C LEU A 249 8.97 -16.65 -7.27
N ASN A 250 7.80 -17.24 -6.97
CA ASN A 250 7.45 -18.61 -7.34
C ASN A 250 6.81 -18.72 -8.74
N ASN A 251 6.70 -17.63 -9.50
CA ASN A 251 6.04 -17.54 -10.82
C ASN A 251 4.56 -17.97 -10.84
N THR A 252 3.85 -17.92 -9.70
CA THR A 252 2.42 -18.29 -9.58
C THR A 252 1.47 -17.08 -9.57
N LEU A 253 1.99 -15.85 -9.57
CA LEU A 253 1.18 -14.63 -9.59
C LEU A 253 0.51 -14.36 -10.95
N GLY A 254 1.14 -14.78 -12.04
CA GLY A 254 0.79 -14.36 -13.40
C GLY A 254 1.06 -12.86 -13.64
N THR A 255 0.60 -12.34 -14.77
CA THR A 255 0.65 -10.92 -15.13
C THR A 255 -0.75 -10.29 -15.13
N PHE A 256 -0.80 -8.95 -15.16
CA PHE A 256 -2.02 -8.15 -15.17
C PHE A 256 -2.12 -7.34 -16.46
N ASP A 257 -3.35 -7.15 -16.94
CA ASP A 257 -3.68 -6.37 -18.13
C ASP A 257 -3.72 -4.86 -17.82
N ALA A 258 -4.16 -4.51 -16.61
CA ALA A 258 -4.16 -3.14 -16.10
C ALA A 258 -3.97 -3.10 -14.58
N ILE A 259 -3.51 -1.95 -14.08
CA ILE A 259 -3.34 -1.62 -12.67
C ILE A 259 -4.24 -0.41 -12.35
N VAL A 260 -4.90 -0.44 -11.19
CA VAL A 260 -5.67 0.69 -10.67
C VAL A 260 -5.27 0.95 -9.22
N THR A 261 -5.10 2.21 -8.84
CA THR A 261 -4.94 2.61 -7.44
C THR A 261 -5.59 3.98 -7.22
N PHE A 262 -6.26 4.15 -6.09
CA PHE A 262 -6.97 5.40 -5.80
C PHE A 262 -6.87 5.75 -4.31
N SER A 263 -6.10 6.79 -4.02
CA SER A 263 -5.77 7.29 -2.67
C SER A 263 -5.34 6.20 -1.71
N SER A 264 -4.13 5.66 -1.96
CA SER A 264 -3.51 4.59 -1.19
C SER A 264 -1.99 4.71 -1.24
N ILE A 265 -1.46 4.74 -2.46
CA ILE A 265 -0.04 4.79 -2.80
C ILE A 265 0.71 5.96 -2.13
N GLU A 266 0.07 7.11 -1.91
CA GLU A 266 0.64 8.24 -1.15
C GLU A 266 1.09 7.89 0.29
N HIS A 267 0.54 6.82 0.88
CA HIS A 267 0.80 6.39 2.25
C HIS A 267 1.99 5.43 2.38
N SER A 268 2.41 4.77 1.29
CA SER A 268 3.39 3.68 1.34
C SER A 268 4.76 4.12 1.84
N GLY A 269 5.31 3.40 2.82
CA GLY A 269 6.59 3.68 3.45
C GLY A 269 6.55 4.79 4.50
N LEU A 270 5.38 5.31 4.88
CA LEU A 270 5.24 6.30 5.97
C LEU A 270 5.03 5.64 7.35
N GLY A 271 4.82 4.33 7.40
CA GLY A 271 4.60 3.57 8.62
C GLY A 271 3.24 3.77 9.28
N ARG A 272 2.33 4.52 8.65
CA ARG A 272 0.95 4.71 9.11
C ARG A 272 0.18 3.39 9.20
N TYR A 273 0.44 2.47 8.27
CA TYR A 273 -0.31 1.22 8.12
C TYR A 273 0.43 0.00 8.69
N GLY A 274 1.49 0.22 9.47
CA GLY A 274 2.32 -0.84 10.07
C GLY A 274 3.58 -1.16 9.27
N ASP A 275 3.71 -0.62 8.07
CA ASP A 275 4.85 -0.72 7.15
C ASP A 275 6.15 -0.13 7.74
N ALA A 276 7.31 -0.67 7.38
CA ALA A 276 8.59 -0.08 7.72
C ALA A 276 8.75 1.29 7.04
N LEU A 277 9.41 2.23 7.73
CA LEU A 277 9.75 3.53 7.13
C LEU A 277 10.62 3.31 5.89
N ASN A 278 10.14 3.76 4.74
CA ASN A 278 10.79 3.63 3.44
C ASN A 278 10.53 4.90 2.61
N PRO A 279 11.53 5.78 2.45
CA PRO A 279 11.40 7.00 1.65
C PRO A 279 10.93 6.77 0.22
N TRP A 280 11.14 5.58 -0.34
CA TRP A 280 10.79 5.18 -1.71
C TRP A 280 9.66 4.15 -1.78
N GLY A 281 8.95 3.87 -0.67
CA GLY A 281 7.96 2.78 -0.59
C GLY A 281 6.84 2.87 -1.64
N ASP A 282 6.43 4.09 -1.97
CA ASP A 282 5.49 4.42 -3.06
C ASP A 282 6.10 4.13 -4.46
N ILE A 283 7.27 4.69 -4.75
CA ILE A 283 7.99 4.49 -6.01
C ILE A 283 8.22 2.98 -6.26
N ILE A 284 8.61 2.24 -5.23
CA ILE A 284 8.82 0.79 -5.28
C ILE A 284 7.51 0.03 -5.49
N ALA A 285 6.39 0.45 -4.88
CA ALA A 285 5.08 -0.17 -5.11
C ALA A 285 4.61 -0.04 -6.56
N ILE A 286 4.73 1.16 -7.16
CA ILE A 286 4.38 1.37 -8.58
C ILE A 286 5.37 0.67 -9.53
N ALA A 287 6.65 0.58 -9.18
CA ALA A 287 7.61 -0.21 -9.96
C ALA A 287 7.31 -1.72 -9.90
N ARG A 288 6.92 -2.26 -8.75
CA ARG A 288 6.44 -3.65 -8.63
C ARG A 288 5.19 -3.88 -9.47
N ALA A 289 4.28 -2.91 -9.53
CA ALA A 289 3.11 -2.94 -10.41
C ALA A 289 3.53 -2.96 -11.90
N TRP A 290 4.47 -2.10 -12.30
CA TRP A 290 5.05 -2.10 -13.65
C TRP A 290 5.65 -3.46 -14.00
N CYS A 291 6.41 -4.08 -13.08
CA CYS A 291 7.03 -5.40 -13.26
C CYS A 291 6.01 -6.54 -13.52
N VAL A 292 4.78 -6.43 -13.04
CA VAL A 292 3.72 -7.45 -13.23
C VAL A 292 2.69 -7.09 -14.31
N THR A 293 2.79 -5.90 -14.92
CA THR A 293 1.90 -5.48 -16.01
C THR A 293 2.42 -5.97 -17.36
N LYS A 294 1.53 -6.46 -18.23
CA LYS A 294 1.87 -6.85 -19.61
C LYS A 294 2.32 -5.62 -20.45
N PRO A 295 3.15 -5.81 -21.50
CA PRO A 295 3.39 -4.77 -22.50
C PRO A 295 2.06 -4.27 -23.09
N GLY A 296 1.90 -2.96 -23.28
CA GLY A 296 0.63 -2.36 -23.74
C GLY A 296 -0.47 -2.29 -22.68
N GLY A 297 -0.26 -2.81 -21.48
CA GLY A 297 -1.15 -2.62 -20.33
C GLY A 297 -1.08 -1.19 -19.75
N SER A 298 -1.95 -0.90 -18.78
CA SER A 298 -2.10 0.46 -18.24
C SER A 298 -1.97 0.56 -16.72
N LEU A 299 -1.74 1.79 -16.25
CA LEU A 299 -1.85 2.21 -14.86
C LEU A 299 -2.85 3.36 -14.77
N THR A 300 -3.94 3.19 -14.03
CA THR A 300 -4.84 4.27 -13.61
C THR A 300 -4.54 4.62 -12.16
N ILE A 301 -4.17 5.87 -11.89
CA ILE A 301 -3.73 6.32 -10.57
C ILE A 301 -4.43 7.64 -10.20
N GLY A 302 -5.24 7.60 -9.15
CA GLY A 302 -5.82 8.77 -8.49
C GLY A 302 -5.11 9.03 -7.17
N VAL A 303 -4.53 10.22 -7.00
CA VAL A 303 -3.77 10.62 -5.81
C VAL A 303 -3.98 12.08 -5.45
N GLN A 304 -3.64 12.44 -4.22
CA GLN A 304 -3.54 13.83 -3.80
C GLN A 304 -2.53 14.59 -4.68
N TYR A 305 -2.96 15.73 -5.24
CA TYR A 305 -2.20 16.41 -6.28
C TYR A 305 -2.24 17.94 -6.14
N ASN A 306 -1.06 18.56 -6.17
CA ASN A 306 -0.88 19.99 -6.35
C ASN A 306 0.42 20.21 -7.13
N TYR A 307 0.30 20.66 -8.38
CA TYR A 307 1.41 20.72 -9.33
C TYR A 307 2.60 21.56 -8.83
N ASP A 308 2.30 22.72 -8.23
CA ASP A 308 3.32 23.70 -7.79
C ASP A 308 3.60 23.65 -6.28
N HIS A 309 2.67 23.17 -5.47
CA HIS A 309 2.80 23.13 -4.00
C HIS A 309 2.79 21.69 -3.51
N GLU A 310 3.83 20.94 -3.90
CA GLU A 310 4.09 19.59 -3.43
C GLU A 310 4.44 19.59 -1.93
N TYR A 311 4.03 18.58 -1.16
CA TYR A 311 4.43 18.43 0.24
C TYR A 311 4.22 17.00 0.78
N LEU A 312 5.02 16.63 1.78
CA LEU A 312 4.81 15.44 2.60
C LEU A 312 4.08 15.84 3.89
N ARG A 313 2.93 15.24 4.19
CA ARG A 313 2.29 15.35 5.51
C ARG A 313 2.66 14.10 6.32
N PHE A 314 3.62 14.22 7.22
CA PHE A 314 4.13 13.05 7.93
C PHE A 314 3.31 12.74 9.20
N ASN A 315 2.85 11.51 9.42
CA ASN A 315 2.96 10.29 8.61
C ASN A 315 1.73 10.01 7.72
N ALA A 316 0.79 10.95 7.59
CA ALA A 316 -0.46 10.79 6.84
C ALA A 316 -0.29 10.38 5.37
N ASP A 317 0.32 11.24 4.54
CA ASP A 317 0.30 11.12 3.07
C ASP A 317 1.28 12.07 2.34
N ARG A 318 1.59 11.71 1.09
CA ARG A 318 2.27 12.56 0.11
C ARG A 318 1.24 13.27 -0.78
N TRP A 319 1.43 14.56 -1.01
CA TRP A 319 0.72 15.33 -2.02
C TRP A 319 1.67 15.54 -3.19
N TYR A 320 1.38 14.97 -4.35
CA TYR A 320 2.28 14.94 -5.49
C TYR A 320 2.15 16.17 -6.39
N GLY A 321 3.25 16.55 -7.04
CA GLY A 321 3.33 17.63 -8.00
C GLY A 321 4.44 17.36 -9.00
N LYS A 322 5.03 18.42 -9.56
CA LYS A 322 6.08 18.29 -10.57
C LYS A 322 7.41 17.72 -10.08
N ILE A 323 7.59 17.51 -8.76
CA ILE A 323 8.86 17.06 -8.18
C ILE A 323 8.86 15.53 -8.06
N ARG A 324 7.89 14.90 -7.39
CA ARG A 324 7.89 13.45 -7.15
C ARG A 324 7.09 12.61 -8.13
N TYR A 325 6.01 13.13 -8.71
CA TYR A 325 5.16 12.36 -9.63
C TYR A 325 5.93 11.76 -10.83
N PRO A 326 6.92 12.45 -11.44
CA PRO A 326 7.83 11.85 -12.42
C PRO A 326 8.48 10.54 -11.95
N TYR A 327 8.96 10.50 -10.70
CA TYR A 327 9.65 9.34 -10.13
C TYR A 327 8.66 8.25 -9.70
N LEU A 328 7.52 8.63 -9.13
CA LEU A 328 6.42 7.71 -8.80
C LEU A 328 5.98 6.88 -10.02
N THR A 329 5.95 7.52 -11.18
CA THR A 329 5.50 6.91 -12.45
C THR A 329 6.66 6.61 -13.40
N THR A 330 7.85 6.31 -12.84
CA THR A 330 9.03 5.88 -13.62
C THR A 330 8.65 4.79 -14.65
N ASN A 331 9.11 4.95 -15.90
CA ASN A 331 8.86 4.07 -17.04
C ASN A 331 7.40 4.01 -17.56
N TRP A 332 6.43 4.71 -16.96
CA TRP A 332 5.04 4.76 -17.42
C TRP A 332 4.78 5.96 -18.33
N LYS A 333 4.23 5.75 -19.53
CA LYS A 333 3.97 6.82 -20.51
C LYS A 333 2.64 7.49 -20.21
N GLN A 334 2.65 8.81 -19.96
CA GLN A 334 1.45 9.61 -19.73
C GLN A 334 0.49 9.52 -20.93
N HIS A 335 -0.74 9.04 -20.70
CA HIS A 335 -1.73 8.83 -21.77
C HIS A 335 -2.95 9.75 -21.62
N TYR A 336 -3.51 9.86 -20.42
CA TYR A 336 -4.71 10.66 -20.15
C TYR A 336 -4.63 11.34 -18.77
N ARG A 337 -5.24 12.51 -18.66
CA ARG A 337 -5.41 13.25 -17.39
C ARG A 337 -6.88 13.56 -17.17
N GLY A 338 -7.45 12.91 -16.16
CA GLY A 338 -8.83 13.06 -15.75
C GLY A 338 -9.11 14.32 -14.94
N LYS A 339 -10.38 14.40 -14.52
CA LYS A 339 -10.92 15.39 -13.59
C LYS A 339 -10.75 14.87 -12.14
N GLY A 340 -11.51 15.41 -11.20
CA GLY A 340 -11.38 15.12 -9.77
C GLY A 340 -10.43 16.06 -9.05
N SER A 341 -10.62 16.18 -7.74
CA SER A 341 -9.70 16.86 -6.82
C SER A 341 -8.51 15.96 -6.48
N GLN A 342 -8.74 14.65 -6.35
CA GLN A 342 -7.67 13.66 -6.40
C GLN A 342 -7.39 13.34 -7.86
N ARG A 343 -6.35 13.97 -8.41
CA ARG A 343 -6.10 13.99 -9.85
C ARG A 343 -5.87 12.56 -10.36
N VAL A 344 -6.80 12.08 -11.18
CA VAL A 344 -6.68 10.78 -11.85
C VAL A 344 -5.86 10.94 -13.13
N HIS A 345 -4.83 10.12 -13.29
CA HIS A 345 -4.07 9.98 -14.53
C HIS A 345 -4.14 8.53 -15.01
N VAL A 346 -4.05 8.34 -16.33
CA VAL A 346 -3.84 7.03 -16.95
C VAL A 346 -2.52 7.05 -17.70
N PHE A 347 -1.77 5.97 -17.57
CA PHE A 347 -0.51 5.73 -18.25
C PHE A 347 -0.55 4.40 -18.99
N THR A 348 0.30 4.26 -20.01
CA THR A 348 0.54 3.00 -20.73
C THR A 348 1.99 2.53 -20.57
N LYS A 349 2.20 1.22 -20.71
CA LYS A 349 3.53 0.58 -20.66
C LYS A 349 4.08 0.32 -22.06
#